data_AF-A0A1B0DJI0-F1
#
_entry.id   AF-A0A1B0DJI0-F1
#
_cell.length_a   1.000
_cell.length_b   1.000
_cell.length_c   1.000
_cell.angle_alpha   90.00
_cell.angle_beta   90.00
_cell.angle_gamma   90.00
#
_symmetry.space_group_name_H-M   'P 1'
#
loop_
_entity.id
_entity.type
_entity.pdbx_description
1 polymer ?
#
loop_
_entity_poly.entity_id
_entity_poly.type
_entity_poly.pdbx_seq_one_letter_code
_entity_poly.pdbx_strand_id
1 'polypeptide(L)'
;MTPPMTALFNRIIGKESAHQYNEILKRFAIELDFISPRAYRFVRAQSGNNLPNPRTIGGWFESIDCDPGLTKESFELLKSFCANEKSQGRQVICQLVFDEVFIFTHVQRIGSKIYGEPSFGDVAIQESTTAAAKKKKTAKKKSKGATQILLFMLVSIDMRWKIPVGYFPIDTLYADQKAELILKTIYRAEDAGVVVLGLTFDGSKVNFSAMRMLGVDLEEEKEVYSFSSPDISEGNSEENVIFAYPDPCHMVKLIRNVFGEHKMIDGEGREICFKFILELFNLQRSVGMNFNNKLKIAHIEFDNRKMNVRLATQLLSNSVAEDIDMCRNELQLPQFSGSEGTTNFIKIINASFDVLNSRNASQIGYKNLINEENITSIENFCKETISYINNLQLLSNSITSDDSISIPWAYSIPKVPTLTPVIEENTTQKATLS
;
A
#
# COMPACT_ATOMS: atom_id res chain seq x y z
N MET A 1 33.59 -7.09 -22.57
CA MET A 1 32.24 -7.53 -22.97
C MET A 1 31.57 -8.17 -21.75
N THR A 2 30.28 -7.92 -21.53
CA THR A 2 29.54 -8.57 -20.44
C THR A 2 29.36 -10.07 -20.73
N PRO A 3 29.20 -10.94 -19.71
CA PRO A 3 29.07 -12.39 -19.95
C PRO A 3 27.96 -12.76 -20.96
N PRO A 4 26.75 -12.15 -20.93
CA PRO A 4 25.72 -12.41 -21.94
C PRO A 4 26.11 -11.99 -23.35
N MET A 5 26.78 -10.85 -23.50
CA MET A 5 27.22 -10.36 -24.81
C MET A 5 28.34 -11.23 -25.38
N THR A 6 29.25 -11.72 -24.54
CA THR A 6 30.27 -12.69 -24.94
C THR A 6 29.64 -13.99 -25.45
N ALA A 7 28.67 -14.55 -24.69
CA ALA A 7 27.97 -15.76 -25.08
C ALA A 7 27.19 -15.57 -26.40
N LEU A 8 26.53 -14.43 -26.56
CA LEU A 8 25.80 -14.11 -27.79
C LEU A 8 26.76 -13.96 -28.98
N PHE A 9 27.88 -13.26 -28.78
CA PHE A 9 28.89 -13.08 -29.82
C PHE A 9 29.50 -14.41 -30.25
N ASN A 10 29.88 -15.27 -29.29
CA ASN A 10 30.39 -16.62 -29.54
C ASN A 10 29.41 -17.46 -30.36
N ARG A 11 28.10 -17.32 -30.10
CA ARG A 11 27.06 -17.99 -30.88
C ARG A 11 26.95 -17.45 -32.31
N ILE A 12 26.98 -16.12 -32.47
CA ILE A 12 26.94 -15.46 -33.80
C ILE A 12 28.10 -15.94 -34.68
N ILE A 13 29.31 -16.07 -34.12
CA ILE A 13 30.51 -16.52 -34.84
C ILE A 13 30.63 -18.06 -34.94
N GLY A 14 29.63 -18.82 -34.50
CA GLY A 14 29.60 -20.27 -34.61
C GLY A 14 30.53 -21.05 -33.66
N LYS A 15 31.04 -20.41 -32.59
CA LYS A 15 31.85 -21.06 -31.55
C LYS A 15 31.03 -21.85 -30.53
N GLU A 16 29.72 -21.63 -30.48
CA GLU A 16 28.79 -22.36 -29.63
C GLU A 16 27.73 -23.09 -30.46
N SER A 17 27.17 -24.18 -29.92
CA SER A 17 26.20 -25.00 -30.65
C SER A 17 24.93 -24.20 -31.00
N ALA A 18 24.45 -24.35 -32.24
CA ALA A 18 23.22 -23.69 -32.69
C ALA A 18 21.95 -24.29 -32.06
N HIS A 19 22.03 -25.47 -31.45
CA HIS A 19 20.86 -26.24 -31.01
C HIS A 19 20.42 -25.97 -29.57
N GLN A 20 21.36 -25.66 -28.66
CA GLN A 20 21.03 -25.45 -27.25
C GLN A 20 21.51 -24.07 -26.78
N TYR A 21 20.66 -23.34 -26.06
CA TYR A 21 21.03 -22.09 -25.40
C TYR A 21 21.64 -22.41 -24.04
N ASN A 22 22.82 -21.84 -23.77
CA ASN A 22 23.43 -21.92 -22.44
C ASN A 22 22.62 -21.11 -21.41
N GLU A 23 22.82 -21.40 -20.12
CA GLU A 23 22.06 -20.74 -19.04
C GLU A 23 22.24 -19.21 -19.00
N ILE A 24 23.41 -18.71 -19.39
CA ILE A 24 23.68 -17.26 -19.46
C ILE A 24 22.77 -16.61 -20.50
N LEU A 25 22.63 -17.20 -21.69
CA LEU A 25 21.77 -16.71 -22.76
C LEU A 25 20.29 -16.91 -22.46
N LYS A 26 19.92 -18.02 -21.81
CA LYS A 26 18.54 -18.22 -21.35
C LYS A 26 18.14 -17.12 -20.38
N ARG A 27 18.94 -16.89 -19.33
CA ARG A 27 18.71 -15.87 -18.32
C ARG A 27 18.65 -14.48 -18.93
N PHE A 28 19.62 -14.13 -19.78
CA PHE A 28 19.62 -12.85 -20.49
C PHE A 28 18.38 -12.66 -21.36
N ALA A 29 17.94 -13.70 -22.07
CA ALA A 29 16.75 -13.63 -22.91
C ALA A 29 15.48 -13.43 -22.07
N ILE A 30 15.33 -14.17 -20.96
CA ILE A 30 14.22 -14.03 -20.02
C ILE A 30 14.19 -12.62 -19.42
N GLU A 31 15.32 -12.16 -18.88
CA GLU A 31 15.43 -10.84 -18.23
C GLU A 31 15.14 -9.70 -19.23
N LEU A 32 15.71 -9.76 -20.44
CA LEU A 32 15.50 -8.72 -21.45
C LEU A 32 14.07 -8.72 -22.00
N ASP A 33 13.48 -9.90 -22.24
CA ASP A 33 12.08 -9.99 -22.69
C ASP A 33 11.11 -9.53 -21.59
N PHE A 34 11.40 -9.84 -20.32
CA PHE A 34 10.63 -9.35 -19.17
C PHE A 34 10.72 -7.83 -19.02
N ILE A 35 11.91 -7.24 -19.13
CA ILE A 35 12.12 -5.79 -19.03
C ILE A 35 11.47 -5.05 -20.21
N SER A 36 11.66 -5.56 -21.44
CA SER A 36 11.12 -4.95 -22.65
C SER A 36 11.05 -5.96 -23.79
N PRO A 37 9.86 -6.52 -24.08
CA PRO A 37 9.67 -7.43 -25.21
C PRO A 37 10.05 -6.78 -26.56
N ARG A 38 9.89 -5.45 -26.67
CA ARG A 38 10.28 -4.68 -27.87
C ARG A 38 11.80 -4.64 -28.02
N ALA A 39 12.53 -4.32 -26.95
CA ALA A 39 13.99 -4.31 -26.96
C ALA A 39 14.54 -5.71 -27.23
N TYR A 40 13.96 -6.74 -26.59
CA TYR A 40 14.32 -8.13 -26.86
C TYR A 40 14.17 -8.50 -28.34
N ARG A 41 13.02 -8.22 -28.94
CA ARG A 41 12.77 -8.48 -30.38
C ARG A 41 13.76 -7.72 -31.27
N PHE A 42 14.09 -6.47 -30.93
CA PHE A 42 15.09 -5.69 -31.65
C PHE A 42 16.48 -6.33 -31.57
N VAL A 43 16.98 -6.63 -30.37
CA VAL A 43 18.31 -7.24 -30.17
C VAL A 43 18.39 -8.61 -30.84
N ARG A 44 17.31 -9.40 -30.76
CA ARG A 44 17.20 -10.68 -31.46
C ARG A 44 17.32 -10.52 -32.98
N ALA A 45 16.65 -9.53 -33.57
CA ALA A 45 16.75 -9.26 -35.00
C ALA A 45 18.16 -8.81 -35.40
N GLN A 46 18.77 -7.89 -34.64
CA GLN A 46 20.12 -7.37 -34.90
C GLN A 46 21.21 -8.43 -34.73
N SER A 47 20.99 -9.43 -33.87
CA SER A 47 21.89 -10.56 -33.67
C SER A 47 21.66 -11.71 -34.66
N GLY A 48 20.93 -11.50 -35.76
CA GLY A 48 20.68 -12.55 -36.75
C GLY A 48 19.83 -13.70 -36.21
N ASN A 49 18.90 -13.43 -35.30
CA ASN A 49 18.04 -14.41 -34.63
C ASN A 49 18.78 -15.42 -33.74
N ASN A 50 19.96 -15.06 -33.23
CA ASN A 50 20.74 -15.92 -32.33
C ASN A 50 20.24 -15.93 -30.87
N LEU A 51 19.22 -15.13 -30.53
CA LEU A 51 18.49 -15.25 -29.28
C LEU A 51 17.24 -16.13 -29.44
N PRO A 52 16.77 -16.77 -28.34
CA PRO A 52 15.57 -17.62 -28.34
C PRO A 52 14.36 -16.98 -29.04
N ASN A 53 13.42 -17.79 -29.53
CA ASN A 53 12.13 -17.22 -29.91
C ASN A 53 11.34 -16.91 -28.63
N PRO A 54 10.53 -15.84 -28.56
CA PRO A 54 9.62 -15.62 -27.42
C PRO A 54 8.75 -16.83 -27.06
N ARG A 55 8.40 -17.68 -28.05
CA ARG A 55 7.70 -18.94 -27.80
C ARG A 55 8.54 -19.93 -27.00
N THR A 56 9.85 -19.99 -27.26
CA THR A 56 10.80 -20.81 -26.50
C THR A 56 10.92 -20.31 -25.06
N ILE A 57 10.93 -18.99 -24.86
CA ILE A 57 10.87 -18.38 -23.52
C ILE A 57 9.57 -18.79 -22.81
N GLY A 58 8.42 -18.69 -23.49
CA GLY A 58 7.13 -19.13 -22.95
C GLY A 58 7.15 -20.59 -22.50
N GLY A 59 7.73 -21.49 -23.30
CA GLY A 59 7.90 -22.90 -22.94
C GLY A 59 8.79 -23.14 -21.71
N TRP A 60 9.72 -22.22 -21.39
CA TRP A 60 10.48 -22.31 -20.13
C TRP A 60 9.65 -21.92 -18.91
N PHE A 61 8.62 -21.08 -19.07
CA PHE A 61 7.71 -20.73 -17.99
C PHE A 61 6.60 -21.78 -17.79
N GLU A 62 6.28 -22.58 -18.80
CA GLU A 62 5.28 -23.66 -18.68
C GLU A 62 5.63 -24.73 -17.63
N SER A 63 6.91 -24.85 -17.26
CA SER A 63 7.35 -25.81 -16.23
C SER A 63 7.12 -25.34 -14.79
N ILE A 64 6.77 -24.07 -14.58
CA ILE A 64 6.56 -23.50 -13.24
C ILE A 64 5.08 -23.58 -12.92
N ASP A 65 4.74 -24.17 -11.78
CA ASP A 65 3.36 -24.18 -11.33
C ASP A 65 3.02 -22.84 -10.69
N CYS A 66 2.05 -22.15 -11.27
CA CYS A 66 1.60 -20.84 -10.82
C CYS A 66 0.11 -20.89 -10.48
N ASP A 67 -0.45 -22.06 -10.14
CA ASP A 67 -1.85 -22.15 -9.73
C ASP A 67 -2.12 -21.36 -8.43
N PRO A 68 -3.37 -20.91 -8.19
CA PRO A 68 -3.75 -20.23 -6.95
C PRO A 68 -3.37 -21.05 -5.71
N GLY A 69 -3.06 -20.39 -4.61
CA GLY A 69 -2.62 -21.04 -3.38
C GLY A 69 -1.33 -20.45 -2.82
N LEU A 70 -0.68 -21.22 -1.95
CA LEU A 70 0.67 -20.92 -1.46
C LEU A 70 1.70 -21.40 -2.50
N THR A 71 2.54 -20.50 -2.99
CA THR A 71 3.45 -20.75 -4.11
C THR A 71 4.60 -21.65 -3.67
N LYS A 72 4.57 -22.91 -4.09
CA LYS A 72 5.57 -23.94 -3.72
C LYS A 72 6.99 -23.49 -4.05
N GLU A 73 7.20 -22.98 -5.25
CA GLU A 73 8.49 -22.52 -5.76
C GLU A 73 9.07 -21.37 -4.93
N SER A 74 8.21 -20.46 -4.44
CA SER A 74 8.63 -19.39 -3.52
C SER A 74 9.13 -19.95 -2.20
N PHE A 75 8.44 -20.94 -1.63
CA PHE A 75 8.87 -21.56 -0.37
C PHE A 75 10.11 -22.45 -0.53
N GLU A 76 10.30 -23.12 -1.66
CA GLU A 76 11.53 -23.85 -1.98
C GLU A 76 12.73 -22.90 -2.10
N LEU A 77 12.53 -21.76 -2.76
CA LEU A 77 13.54 -20.69 -2.80
C LEU A 77 13.87 -20.17 -1.40
N LEU A 78 12.86 -19.89 -0.57
CA LEU A 78 13.05 -19.44 0.82
C LEU A 78 13.82 -20.48 1.64
N LYS A 79 13.49 -21.77 1.52
CA LYS A 79 14.25 -22.86 2.16
C LYS A 79 15.73 -22.81 1.81
N SER A 80 16.05 -22.60 0.53
CA SER A 80 17.45 -22.49 0.07
C SER A 80 18.16 -21.25 0.64
N PHE A 81 17.46 -20.11 0.73
CA PHE A 81 17.99 -18.87 1.29
C PHE A 81 18.23 -19.00 2.79
N CYS A 82 17.25 -19.52 3.53
CA CYS A 82 17.38 -19.78 4.95
C CYS A 82 18.52 -20.74 5.28
N ALA A 83 18.68 -21.82 4.49
CA ALA A 83 19.80 -22.74 4.66
C ALA A 83 21.16 -22.05 4.43
N ASN A 84 21.27 -21.21 3.41
CA ASN A 84 22.49 -20.46 3.12
C ASN A 84 22.82 -19.45 4.24
N GLU A 85 21.85 -18.66 4.69
CA GLU A 85 22.04 -17.68 5.77
C GLU A 85 22.38 -18.38 7.10
N LYS A 86 21.71 -19.49 7.40
CA LYS A 86 22.01 -20.31 8.59
C LYS A 86 23.43 -20.85 8.59
N SER A 87 23.96 -21.24 7.42
CA SER A 87 25.36 -21.67 7.28
C SER A 87 26.38 -20.58 7.60
N GLN A 88 25.94 -19.32 7.57
CA GLN A 88 26.72 -18.12 7.90
C GLN A 88 26.37 -17.56 9.29
N GLY A 89 25.65 -18.33 10.12
CA GLY A 89 25.26 -17.92 11.47
C GLY A 89 24.17 -16.85 11.51
N ARG A 90 23.43 -16.65 10.42
CA ARG A 90 22.34 -15.66 10.30
C ARG A 90 20.97 -16.33 10.18
N GLN A 91 19.93 -15.61 10.61
CA GLN A 91 18.54 -16.00 10.42
C GLN A 91 17.88 -15.08 9.41
N VAL A 92 16.92 -15.62 8.66
CA VAL A 92 16.12 -14.82 7.73
C VAL A 92 14.91 -14.28 8.48
N ILE A 93 14.87 -12.98 8.71
CA ILE A 93 13.78 -12.33 9.45
C ILE A 93 12.90 -11.53 8.46
N CYS A 94 11.59 -11.78 8.49
CA CYS A 94 10.64 -11.18 7.57
C CYS A 94 9.42 -10.56 8.29
N GLN A 95 8.84 -9.56 7.64
CA GLN A 95 7.45 -9.14 7.85
C GLN A 95 6.57 -9.83 6.82
N LEU A 96 5.44 -10.40 7.26
CA LEU A 96 4.37 -10.85 6.39
C LEU A 96 3.48 -9.65 6.06
N VAL A 97 3.29 -9.38 4.77
CA VAL A 97 2.42 -8.31 4.29
C VAL A 97 1.36 -8.91 3.39
N PHE A 98 0.11 -8.47 3.54
CA PHE A 98 -0.95 -8.86 2.62
C PHE A 98 -1.89 -7.70 2.28
N ASP A 99 -2.47 -7.77 1.09
CA ASP A 99 -3.47 -6.82 0.60
C ASP A 99 -4.38 -7.50 -0.44
N GLU A 100 -5.55 -6.90 -0.67
CA GLU A 100 -6.49 -7.30 -1.71
C GLU A 100 -6.46 -6.35 -2.91
N VAL A 101 -6.32 -6.90 -4.11
CA VAL A 101 -6.35 -6.13 -5.35
C VAL A 101 -7.62 -6.45 -6.13
N PHE A 102 -8.41 -5.42 -6.48
CA PHE A 102 -9.55 -5.57 -7.37
C PHE A 102 -9.11 -5.92 -8.80
N ILE A 103 -9.81 -6.88 -9.39
CA ILE A 103 -9.59 -7.34 -10.77
C ILE A 103 -10.88 -7.26 -11.58
N PHE A 104 -10.74 -7.19 -12.90
CA PHE A 104 -11.88 -7.38 -13.79
C PHE A 104 -12.28 -8.86 -13.77
N THR A 105 -13.52 -9.13 -13.35
CA THR A 105 -14.04 -10.49 -13.34
C THR A 105 -14.10 -11.06 -14.75
N HIS A 106 -13.29 -12.08 -15.01
CA HIS A 106 -13.26 -12.79 -16.27
C HIS A 106 -12.91 -14.26 -16.02
N VAL A 107 -13.79 -15.17 -16.42
CA VAL A 107 -13.52 -16.61 -16.36
C VAL A 107 -13.14 -17.09 -17.75
N GLN A 108 -11.96 -17.69 -17.86
CA GLN A 108 -11.44 -18.19 -19.12
C GLN A 108 -10.94 -19.62 -18.96
N ARG A 109 -11.29 -20.48 -19.93
CA ARG A 109 -10.71 -21.82 -20.04
C ARG A 109 -9.56 -21.79 -21.05
N ILE A 110 -8.39 -22.27 -20.63
CA ILE A 110 -7.22 -22.45 -21.49
C ILE A 110 -6.79 -23.91 -21.39
N GLY A 111 -6.97 -24.66 -22.48
CA GLY A 111 -6.77 -26.11 -22.47
C GLY A 111 -7.68 -26.82 -21.45
N SER A 112 -7.06 -27.54 -20.51
CA SER A 112 -7.76 -28.22 -19.42
C SER A 112 -8.01 -27.35 -18.18
N LYS A 113 -7.33 -26.20 -18.04
CA LYS A 113 -7.41 -25.33 -16.85
C LYS A 113 -8.47 -24.24 -17.02
N ILE A 114 -9.11 -23.88 -15.91
CA ILE A 114 -10.05 -22.76 -15.80
C ILE A 114 -9.41 -21.70 -14.91
N TYR A 115 -9.38 -20.46 -15.39
CA TYR A 115 -8.82 -19.30 -14.71
C TYR A 115 -9.93 -18.32 -14.36
N GLY A 116 -9.71 -17.55 -13.28
CA GLY A 116 -10.60 -16.47 -12.88
C GLY A 116 -11.79 -16.90 -12.01
N GLU A 117 -11.86 -18.16 -11.59
CA GLU A 117 -12.79 -18.59 -10.55
C GLU A 117 -12.18 -18.37 -9.15
N PRO A 118 -12.99 -18.09 -8.12
CA PRO A 118 -12.51 -18.05 -6.76
C PRO A 118 -11.87 -19.39 -6.35
N SER A 119 -10.68 -19.35 -5.76
CA SER A 119 -9.93 -20.55 -5.40
C SER A 119 -9.02 -20.29 -4.20
N PHE A 120 -9.02 -21.25 -3.27
CA PHE A 120 -8.03 -21.32 -2.18
C PHE A 120 -6.81 -22.19 -2.55
N GLY A 121 -6.78 -22.73 -3.77
CA GLY A 121 -5.67 -23.55 -4.23
C GLY A 121 -5.54 -24.86 -3.48
N ASP A 122 -4.30 -25.16 -3.08
CA ASP A 122 -3.91 -26.29 -2.25
C ASP A 122 -4.25 -26.09 -0.76
N VAL A 123 -4.73 -24.91 -0.37
CA VAL A 123 -5.07 -24.60 1.01
C VAL A 123 -6.49 -25.04 1.34
N ALA A 124 -6.61 -26.09 2.15
CA ALA A 124 -7.90 -26.58 2.62
C ALA A 124 -8.52 -25.64 3.67
N ILE A 125 -9.36 -24.69 3.25
CA ILE A 125 -10.05 -23.73 4.14
C ILE A 125 -11.43 -24.26 4.52
N GLN A 126 -11.79 -24.18 5.81
CA GLN A 126 -13.12 -24.59 6.25
C GLN A 126 -14.20 -23.63 5.74
N GLU A 127 -15.43 -24.13 5.61
CA GLU A 127 -16.56 -23.25 5.29
C GLU A 127 -16.75 -22.20 6.40
N SER A 128 -16.85 -20.93 6.02
CA SER A 128 -17.04 -19.86 7.00
C SER A 128 -18.30 -20.08 7.84
N THR A 129 -18.15 -19.94 9.16
CA THR A 129 -19.26 -20.10 10.13
C THR A 129 -19.96 -18.77 10.45
N THR A 130 -19.46 -17.66 9.90
CA THR A 130 -19.98 -16.31 10.13
C THR A 130 -21.47 -16.16 9.77
N ALA A 131 -22.18 -15.28 10.48
CA ALA A 131 -23.60 -15.02 10.23
C ALA A 131 -23.88 -14.51 8.79
N ALA A 132 -22.92 -13.77 8.21
CA ALA A 132 -22.99 -13.31 6.83
C ALA A 132 -22.89 -14.46 5.82
N ALA A 133 -22.00 -15.44 6.06
CA ALA A 133 -21.89 -16.63 5.21
C ALA A 133 -23.16 -17.49 5.24
N LYS A 134 -23.77 -17.67 6.43
CA LYS A 134 -25.04 -18.40 6.59
C LYS A 134 -26.21 -17.76 5.83
N LYS A 135 -26.28 -16.43 5.77
CA LYS A 135 -27.30 -15.69 4.98
C LYS A 135 -27.09 -15.79 3.47
N LYS A 136 -25.85 -15.94 2.98
CA LYS A 136 -25.54 -16.03 1.54
C LYS A 136 -25.85 -17.43 0.97
N LYS A 137 -25.78 -18.49 1.78
CA LYS A 137 -26.05 -19.89 1.37
C LYS A 137 -27.48 -20.16 0.90
N THR A 138 -28.48 -19.40 1.36
CA THR A 138 -29.89 -19.56 0.93
C THR A 138 -30.17 -19.00 -0.48
N ALA A 139 -29.26 -18.24 -1.07
CA ALA A 139 -29.37 -17.72 -2.43
C ALA A 139 -28.42 -18.47 -3.38
N LYS A 140 -28.92 -19.51 -4.06
CA LYS A 140 -28.15 -20.31 -5.04
C LYS A 140 -27.78 -19.44 -6.26
N LYS A 141 -26.65 -18.74 -6.21
CA LYS A 141 -26.15 -17.89 -7.30
C LYS A 141 -25.09 -18.66 -8.10
N LYS A 142 -25.17 -18.60 -9.44
CA LYS A 142 -24.06 -19.02 -10.32
C LYS A 142 -22.77 -18.35 -9.84
N SER A 143 -21.70 -19.13 -9.75
CA SER A 143 -20.33 -18.65 -9.51
C SER A 143 -20.08 -17.44 -10.40
N LYS A 144 -19.98 -16.26 -9.78
CA LYS A 144 -19.33 -15.12 -10.41
C LYS A 144 -17.84 -15.38 -10.27
N GLY A 145 -17.08 -15.18 -11.34
CA GLY A 145 -15.63 -15.24 -11.25
C GLY A 145 -15.09 -14.32 -10.14
N ALA A 146 -13.83 -14.51 -9.77
CA ALA A 146 -13.16 -13.68 -8.78
C ALA A 146 -13.27 -12.19 -9.12
N THR A 147 -13.45 -11.38 -8.08
CA THR A 147 -13.52 -9.91 -8.15
C THR A 147 -12.27 -9.27 -7.59
N GLN A 148 -11.53 -10.01 -6.76
CA GLN A 148 -10.32 -9.58 -6.09
C GLN A 148 -9.29 -10.72 -6.07
N ILE A 149 -8.02 -10.36 -5.84
CA ILE A 149 -6.94 -11.29 -5.52
C ILE A 149 -6.36 -10.87 -4.17
N LEU A 150 -6.40 -11.76 -3.18
CA LEU A 150 -5.63 -11.62 -1.96
C LEU A 150 -4.20 -12.09 -2.22
N LEU A 151 -3.21 -11.25 -1.93
CA LEU A 151 -1.80 -11.53 -2.13
C LEU A 151 -1.06 -11.51 -0.79
N PHE A 152 -0.24 -12.54 -0.53
CA PHE A 152 0.70 -12.57 0.59
C PHE A 152 2.13 -12.42 0.09
N MET A 153 2.93 -11.63 0.81
CA MET A 153 4.33 -11.38 0.49
C MET A 153 5.17 -11.40 1.77
N LEU A 154 6.32 -12.06 1.72
CA LEU A 154 7.34 -11.91 2.75
C LEU A 154 8.32 -10.82 2.34
N VAL A 155 8.55 -9.87 3.23
CA VAL A 155 9.48 -8.76 3.06
C VAL A 155 10.58 -8.93 4.09
N SER A 156 11.82 -9.11 3.65
CA SER A 156 12.95 -9.21 4.57
C SER A 156 13.21 -7.86 5.25
N ILE A 157 13.54 -7.91 6.54
CA ILE A 157 13.82 -6.73 7.37
C ILE A 157 15.27 -6.29 7.17
N ASP A 158 16.19 -7.23 7.19
CA ASP A 158 17.64 -7.03 7.15
C ASP A 158 18.23 -7.12 5.74
N MET A 159 17.49 -7.66 4.78
CA MET A 159 17.91 -7.81 3.38
C MET A 159 17.00 -7.07 2.40
N ARG A 160 17.52 -6.85 1.19
CA ARG A 160 16.83 -6.09 0.13
C ARG A 160 16.03 -6.98 -0.83
N TRP A 161 15.10 -7.77 -0.31
CA TRP A 161 14.22 -8.57 -1.15
C TRP A 161 12.82 -8.68 -0.57
N LYS A 162 11.87 -8.99 -1.46
CA LYS A 162 10.49 -9.30 -1.14
C LYS A 162 10.00 -10.38 -2.12
N ILE A 163 9.31 -11.39 -1.59
CA ILE A 163 8.89 -12.56 -2.37
C ILE A 163 7.39 -12.75 -2.16
N PRO A 164 6.57 -12.71 -3.23
CA PRO A 164 5.19 -13.17 -3.17
C PRO A 164 5.17 -14.66 -2.82
N VAL A 165 4.43 -15.02 -1.77
CA VAL A 165 4.39 -16.39 -1.25
C VAL A 165 3.03 -17.07 -1.45
N GLY A 166 2.01 -16.33 -1.83
CA GLY A 166 0.73 -16.91 -2.20
C GLY A 166 -0.23 -15.89 -2.75
N TYR A 167 -1.15 -16.36 -3.60
CA TYR A 167 -2.21 -15.54 -4.15
C TYR A 167 -3.51 -16.33 -4.24
N PHE A 168 -4.62 -15.66 -3.95
CA PHE A 168 -5.94 -16.28 -3.78
C PHE A 168 -6.99 -15.44 -4.50
N PRO A 169 -7.45 -15.85 -5.70
CA PRO A 169 -8.60 -15.23 -6.35
C PRO A 169 -9.85 -15.44 -5.49
N ILE A 170 -10.56 -14.36 -5.19
CA ILE A 170 -11.72 -14.37 -4.29
C ILE A 170 -12.86 -13.51 -4.85
N ASP A 171 -14.11 -13.91 -4.57
CA ASP A 171 -15.29 -13.03 -4.71
C ASP A 171 -15.65 -12.40 -3.35
N THR A 172 -15.53 -13.18 -2.28
CA THR A 172 -15.78 -12.74 -0.91
C THR A 172 -14.91 -13.58 0.00
N LEU A 173 -14.21 -12.94 0.93
CA LEU A 173 -13.41 -13.60 1.96
C LEU A 173 -13.88 -13.11 3.33
N TYR A 174 -14.23 -14.05 4.20
CA TYR A 174 -14.68 -13.74 5.56
C TYR A 174 -13.49 -13.68 6.53
N ALA A 175 -13.69 -13.04 7.68
CA ALA A 175 -12.63 -12.82 8.67
C ALA A 175 -12.02 -14.13 9.20
N ASP A 176 -12.85 -15.16 9.40
CA ASP A 176 -12.41 -16.49 9.87
C ASP A 176 -11.51 -17.19 8.83
N GLN A 177 -11.93 -17.19 7.58
CA GLN A 177 -11.13 -17.74 6.48
C GLN A 177 -9.83 -16.97 6.27
N LYS A 178 -9.87 -15.64 6.42
CA LYS A 178 -8.69 -14.79 6.30
C LYS A 178 -7.68 -15.05 7.42
N ALA A 179 -8.15 -15.18 8.67
CA ALA A 179 -7.32 -15.55 9.81
C ALA A 179 -6.65 -16.93 9.59
N GLU A 180 -7.41 -17.91 9.08
CA GLU A 180 -6.88 -19.23 8.75
C GLU A 180 -5.81 -19.18 7.65
N LEU A 181 -6.00 -18.38 6.59
CA LEU A 181 -5.01 -18.19 5.53
C LEU A 181 -3.72 -17.51 6.05
N ILE A 182 -3.86 -16.51 6.93
CA ILE A 182 -2.71 -15.83 7.55
C ILE A 182 -1.88 -16.84 8.34
N LEU A 183 -2.52 -17.61 9.23
CA LEU A 183 -1.83 -18.64 10.02
C LEU A 183 -1.12 -19.64 9.13
N LYS A 184 -1.80 -20.22 8.14
CA LYS A 184 -1.19 -21.20 7.22
C LYS A 184 -0.01 -20.63 6.43
N THR A 185 -0.06 -19.35 6.09
CA THR A 185 1.06 -18.68 5.42
C THR A 185 2.25 -18.53 6.36
N ILE A 186 2.01 -18.13 7.62
CA ILE A 186 3.04 -18.04 8.67
C ILE A 186 3.69 -19.41 8.90
N TYR A 187 2.88 -20.45 9.12
CA TYR A 187 3.38 -21.81 9.31
C TYR A 187 4.28 -22.28 8.17
N ARG A 188 3.88 -22.01 6.92
CA ARG A 188 4.67 -22.42 5.75
C ARG A 188 5.96 -21.62 5.62
N ALA A 189 5.98 -20.37 6.08
CA ALA A 189 7.20 -19.55 6.14
C ALA A 189 8.14 -20.07 7.23
N GLU A 190 7.62 -20.39 8.41
CA GLU A 190 8.40 -20.95 9.52
C GLU A 190 8.96 -22.34 9.18
N ASP A 191 8.20 -23.21 8.51
CA ASP A 191 8.68 -24.48 7.95
C ASP A 191 9.80 -24.29 6.90
N ALA A 192 9.80 -23.15 6.20
CA ALA A 192 10.89 -22.79 5.31
C ALA A 192 12.16 -22.28 6.05
N GLY A 193 12.08 -22.08 7.36
CA GLY A 193 13.15 -21.56 8.20
C GLY A 193 13.17 -20.02 8.28
N VAL A 194 12.10 -19.35 7.87
CA VAL A 194 11.94 -17.89 8.03
C VAL A 194 11.42 -17.58 9.43
N VAL A 195 11.99 -16.58 10.09
CA VAL A 195 11.44 -16.00 11.32
C VAL A 195 10.48 -14.90 10.92
N VAL A 196 9.18 -15.11 11.13
CA VAL A 196 8.16 -14.08 10.89
C VAL A 196 8.06 -13.19 12.13
N LEU A 197 8.54 -11.95 12.03
CA LEU A 197 8.54 -11.01 13.15
C LEU A 197 7.19 -10.29 13.29
N GLY A 198 6.50 -10.05 12.19
CA GLY A 198 5.27 -9.30 12.23
C GLY A 198 4.42 -9.38 10.97
N LEU A 199 3.25 -8.76 11.07
CA LEU A 199 2.18 -8.78 10.10
C LEU A 199 1.71 -7.35 9.84
N THR A 200 1.77 -6.92 8.58
CA THR A 200 1.24 -5.62 8.13
C THR A 200 0.08 -5.82 7.17
N PHE A 201 -0.99 -5.04 7.36
CA PHE A 201 -2.24 -5.17 6.61
C PHE A 201 -2.96 -3.83 6.44
N ASP A 202 -3.94 -3.77 5.53
CA ASP A 202 -4.73 -2.55 5.27
C ASP A 202 -5.81 -2.30 6.34
N GLY A 203 -6.33 -1.06 6.44
CA GLY A 203 -7.31 -0.65 7.45
C GLY A 203 -8.76 -1.12 7.21
N SER A 204 -9.01 -2.29 6.64
CA SER A 204 -10.37 -2.79 6.38
C SER A 204 -11.01 -3.47 7.59
N LYS A 205 -12.34 -3.33 7.75
CA LYS A 205 -13.10 -3.95 8.87
C LYS A 205 -12.93 -5.47 8.94
N VAL A 206 -12.80 -6.13 7.78
CA VAL A 206 -12.58 -7.58 7.70
C VAL A 206 -11.21 -7.95 8.24
N ASN A 207 -10.18 -7.13 7.99
CA ASN A 207 -8.84 -7.36 8.52
C ASN A 207 -8.79 -7.18 10.04
N PHE A 208 -9.37 -6.11 10.57
CA PHE A 208 -9.50 -5.94 12.03
C PHE A 208 -10.22 -7.11 12.68
N SER A 209 -11.31 -7.60 12.05
CA SER A 209 -12.02 -8.78 12.55
C SER A 209 -11.16 -10.04 12.49
N ALA A 210 -10.37 -10.23 11.44
CA ALA A 210 -9.45 -11.36 11.33
C ALA A 210 -8.35 -11.30 12.41
N MET A 211 -7.80 -10.10 12.69
CA MET A 211 -6.81 -9.90 13.75
C MET A 211 -7.37 -10.25 15.13
N ARG A 212 -8.61 -9.85 15.42
CA ARG A 212 -9.29 -10.24 16.67
C ARG A 212 -9.40 -11.76 16.81
N MET A 213 -9.65 -12.47 15.72
CA MET A 213 -9.68 -13.95 15.73
C MET A 213 -8.31 -14.58 15.96
N LEU A 214 -7.22 -13.87 15.66
CA LEU A 214 -5.85 -14.26 15.99
C LEU A 214 -5.43 -13.84 17.41
N GLY A 215 -6.31 -13.21 18.19
CA GLY A 215 -6.01 -12.72 19.54
C GLY A 215 -5.52 -11.27 19.62
N VAL A 216 -5.46 -10.56 18.49
CA VAL A 216 -5.07 -9.15 18.44
C VAL A 216 -6.30 -8.27 18.27
N ASP A 217 -6.77 -7.70 19.39
CA ASP A 217 -7.79 -6.65 19.37
C ASP A 217 -7.13 -5.27 19.41
N LEU A 218 -7.24 -4.52 18.30
CA LEU A 218 -6.73 -3.15 18.19
C LEU A 218 -7.70 -2.10 18.77
N GLU A 219 -8.90 -2.52 19.21
CA GLU A 219 -9.84 -1.66 19.94
C GLU A 219 -9.57 -1.67 21.46
N GLU A 220 -8.87 -2.69 21.95
CA GLU A 220 -8.42 -2.77 23.35
C GLU A 220 -7.09 -2.03 23.53
N GLU A 221 -6.98 -1.14 24.51
CA GLU A 221 -5.72 -0.45 24.79
C GLU A 221 -4.69 -1.43 25.38
N LYS A 222 -3.68 -1.77 24.58
CA LYS A 222 -2.56 -2.63 24.98
C LYS A 222 -1.23 -1.97 24.66
N GLU A 223 -0.22 -2.29 25.47
CA GLU A 223 1.16 -1.85 25.21
C GLU A 223 1.74 -2.51 23.95
N VAL A 224 1.39 -3.79 23.73
CA VAL A 224 1.86 -4.57 22.60
C VAL A 224 0.69 -5.30 21.93
N TYR A 225 0.61 -5.19 20.61
CA TYR A 225 -0.35 -5.89 19.77
C TYR A 225 0.34 -7.04 19.04
N SER A 226 0.23 -8.24 19.60
CA SER A 226 0.88 -9.43 19.07
C SER A 226 0.09 -10.70 19.38
N PHE A 227 0.45 -11.79 18.68
CA PHE A 227 -0.03 -13.13 18.93
C PHE A 227 1.11 -14.13 18.75
N SER A 228 1.03 -15.28 19.43
CA SER A 228 2.04 -16.34 19.31
C SER A 228 1.73 -17.25 18.13
N SER A 229 2.77 -17.71 17.42
CA SER A 229 2.60 -18.75 16.39
C SER A 229 2.07 -20.05 17.04
N PRO A 230 0.99 -20.69 16.53
CA PRO A 230 0.30 -21.72 17.32
C PRO A 230 0.95 -23.10 17.40
N ASP A 231 2.02 -23.43 16.66
CA ASP A 231 2.74 -24.72 16.80
C ASP A 231 4.25 -24.56 16.99
N ILE A 232 4.67 -24.06 18.14
CA ILE A 232 5.99 -24.46 18.65
C ILE A 232 5.79 -25.77 19.39
N SER A 233 6.14 -26.85 18.70
CA SER A 233 6.30 -28.19 19.27
C SER A 233 6.95 -28.11 20.64
N GLU A 234 6.33 -28.75 21.65
CA GLU A 234 6.82 -28.95 23.00
C GLU A 234 8.34 -29.24 23.01
N GLY A 235 9.18 -28.23 23.27
CA GLY A 235 10.63 -28.44 23.34
C GLY A 235 11.55 -27.29 22.97
N ASN A 236 11.07 -26.20 22.35
CA ASN A 236 11.86 -24.96 22.18
C ASN A 236 11.22 -23.80 22.94
N SER A 237 11.97 -23.27 23.90
CA SER A 237 11.54 -22.42 25.01
C SER A 237 11.43 -20.92 24.70
N GLU A 238 11.14 -20.52 23.46
CA GLU A 238 10.82 -19.13 23.13
C GLU A 238 9.62 -19.11 22.18
N GLU A 239 8.46 -18.66 22.68
CA GLU A 239 7.30 -18.39 21.84
C GLU A 239 7.67 -17.38 20.76
N ASN A 240 7.49 -17.71 19.48
CA ASN A 240 7.70 -16.75 18.41
C ASN A 240 6.51 -15.77 18.39
N VAL A 241 6.76 -14.56 18.89
CA VAL A 241 5.77 -13.49 19.00
C VAL A 241 5.70 -12.74 17.68
N ILE A 242 4.50 -12.63 17.12
CA ILE A 242 4.24 -11.96 15.84
C ILE A 242 3.52 -10.64 16.13
N PHE A 243 4.18 -9.52 15.87
CA PHE A 243 3.60 -8.18 16.02
C PHE A 243 2.63 -7.88 14.87
N ALA A 244 1.42 -7.40 15.17
CA ALA A 244 0.43 -7.09 14.15
C ALA A 244 0.05 -5.61 14.19
N TYR A 245 0.17 -4.92 13.04
CA TYR A 245 -0.14 -3.50 12.94
C TYR A 245 -0.65 -3.12 11.55
N PRO A 246 -1.57 -2.13 11.46
CA PRO A 246 -2.04 -1.63 10.18
C PRO A 246 -0.97 -0.80 9.47
N ASP A 247 -1.02 -0.77 8.12
CA ASP A 247 -0.10 0.01 7.29
C ASP A 247 -0.15 1.51 7.64
N PRO A 248 0.96 2.12 8.08
CA PRO A 248 1.04 3.56 8.38
C PRO A 248 0.61 4.45 7.20
N CYS A 249 0.89 4.05 5.97
CA CYS A 249 0.47 4.78 4.77
C CYS A 249 -1.06 4.76 4.59
N HIS A 250 -1.71 3.68 5.01
CA HIS A 250 -3.17 3.62 5.06
C HIS A 250 -3.71 4.49 6.20
N MET A 251 -3.13 4.40 7.39
CA MET A 251 -3.58 5.15 8.57
C MET A 251 -3.52 6.67 8.36
N VAL A 252 -2.43 7.20 7.78
CA VAL A 252 -2.33 8.65 7.51
C VAL A 252 -3.39 9.16 6.52
N LYS A 253 -3.83 8.31 5.57
CA LYS A 253 -4.94 8.66 4.67
C LYS A 253 -6.27 8.73 5.43
N LEU A 254 -6.52 7.80 6.36
CA LEU A 254 -7.72 7.82 7.20
C LEU A 254 -7.74 9.05 8.10
N ILE A 255 -6.61 9.36 8.74
CA ILE A 255 -6.45 10.57 9.57
C ILE A 255 -6.74 11.82 8.75
N ARG A 256 -6.17 11.94 7.54
CA ARG A 256 -6.46 13.07 6.64
C ARG A 256 -7.94 13.15 6.31
N ASN A 257 -8.59 12.03 5.99
CA ASN A 257 -10.01 12.02 5.64
C ASN A 257 -10.88 12.50 6.82
N VAL A 258 -10.62 11.99 8.03
CA VAL A 258 -11.30 12.45 9.25
C VAL A 258 -11.06 13.93 9.48
N PHE A 259 -9.82 14.40 9.38
CA PHE A 259 -9.46 15.81 9.53
C PHE A 259 -10.14 16.72 8.51
N GLY A 260 -10.32 16.26 7.26
CA GLY A 260 -11.00 17.03 6.22
C GLY A 260 -12.53 17.04 6.34
N GLU A 261 -13.12 16.03 6.98
CA GLU A 261 -14.57 15.86 7.06
C GLU A 261 -15.15 16.31 8.42
N HIS A 262 -14.35 16.28 9.49
CA HIS A 262 -14.79 16.52 10.86
C HIS A 262 -13.93 17.56 11.57
N LYS A 263 -14.57 18.27 12.51
CA LYS A 263 -13.84 19.09 13.48
C LYS A 263 -13.46 18.21 14.67
N MET A 264 -12.26 18.44 15.19
CA MET A 264 -11.77 17.75 16.38
C MET A 264 -11.39 18.77 17.46
N ILE A 265 -11.31 18.30 18.69
CA ILE A 265 -10.79 19.03 19.85
C ILE A 265 -9.65 18.19 20.44
N ASP A 266 -8.56 18.82 20.83
CA ASP A 266 -7.48 18.13 21.56
C ASP A 266 -7.71 18.10 23.08
N GLY A 267 -6.86 17.38 23.80
CA GLY A 267 -6.96 17.24 25.26
C GLY A 267 -6.86 18.56 26.05
N GLU A 268 -6.43 19.66 25.41
CA GLU A 268 -6.38 21.00 26.00
C GLU A 268 -7.62 21.85 25.65
N GLY A 269 -8.57 21.31 24.90
CA GLY A 269 -9.77 22.03 24.47
C GLY A 269 -9.56 22.91 23.23
N ARG A 270 -8.44 22.78 22.51
CA ARG A 270 -8.14 23.58 21.31
C ARG A 270 -8.82 22.97 20.08
N GLU A 271 -9.41 23.83 19.23
CA GLU A 271 -10.06 23.41 17.99
C GLU A 271 -9.03 22.94 16.95
N ILE A 272 -9.24 21.75 16.39
CA ILE A 272 -8.55 21.24 15.20
C ILE A 272 -9.53 21.32 14.03
N CYS A 273 -9.23 22.19 13.06
CA CYS A 273 -10.16 22.49 11.98
C CYS A 273 -9.47 22.67 10.64
N PHE A 274 -9.99 21.97 9.63
CA PHE A 274 -9.54 22.07 8.24
C PHE A 274 -9.61 23.49 7.65
N LYS A 275 -10.41 24.38 8.25
CA LYS A 275 -10.54 25.79 7.83
C LYS A 275 -9.19 26.48 7.66
N PHE A 276 -8.22 26.21 8.54
CA PHE A 276 -6.90 26.86 8.49
C PHE A 276 -6.06 26.40 7.30
N ILE A 277 -6.28 25.17 6.80
CA ILE A 277 -5.67 24.69 5.54
C ILE A 277 -6.25 25.47 4.35
N LEU A 278 -7.57 25.71 4.36
CA LEU A 278 -8.26 26.46 3.32
C LEU A 278 -7.81 27.93 3.31
N GLU A 279 -7.72 28.57 4.48
CA GLU A 279 -7.22 29.94 4.62
C GLU A 279 -5.78 30.08 4.13
N LEU A 280 -4.89 29.14 4.50
CA LEU A 280 -3.52 29.11 4.00
C LEU A 280 -3.48 28.98 2.47
N PHE A 281 -4.29 28.07 1.91
CA PHE A 281 -4.36 27.90 0.46
C PHE A 281 -4.87 29.16 -0.25
N ASN A 282 -5.90 29.81 0.28
CA ASN A 282 -6.47 31.04 -0.29
C ASN A 282 -5.48 32.21 -0.23
N LEU A 283 -4.75 32.34 0.88
CA LEU A 283 -3.70 33.35 1.04
C LEU A 283 -2.58 33.17 0.01
N GLN A 284 -2.07 31.95 -0.16
CA GLN A 284 -1.02 31.69 -1.17
C GLN A 284 -1.51 32.00 -2.58
N ARG A 285 -2.79 31.71 -2.86
CA ARG A 285 -3.40 32.02 -4.16
C ARG A 285 -3.56 33.53 -4.38
N SER A 286 -3.91 34.30 -3.35
CA SER A 286 -4.05 35.75 -3.46
C SER A 286 -2.71 36.45 -3.63
N VAL A 287 -1.66 35.95 -2.97
CA VAL A 287 -0.27 36.43 -3.13
C VAL A 287 0.35 35.97 -4.45
N GLY A 288 -0.13 34.86 -5.02
CA GLY A 288 0.39 34.28 -6.26
C GLY A 288 1.67 33.45 -6.10
N MET A 289 2.05 33.14 -4.85
CA MET A 289 3.23 32.34 -4.52
C MET A 289 2.89 31.38 -3.38
N ASN A 290 3.40 30.14 -3.47
CA ASN A 290 3.40 29.24 -2.33
C ASN A 290 4.50 29.64 -1.34
N PHE A 291 4.23 29.47 -0.05
CA PHE A 291 5.28 29.49 0.98
C PHE A 291 6.12 28.20 0.91
N ASN A 292 6.66 27.73 2.03
CA ASN A 292 7.56 26.57 2.04
C ASN A 292 6.83 25.22 1.86
N ASN A 293 5.50 25.21 1.86
CA ASN A 293 4.69 24.01 1.66
C ASN A 293 4.38 23.67 0.19
N LYS A 294 3.84 22.45 -0.01
CA LYS A 294 3.47 21.90 -1.33
C LYS A 294 1.96 21.89 -1.58
N LEU A 295 1.17 22.66 -0.82
CA LEU A 295 -0.28 22.70 -0.97
C LEU A 295 -0.67 23.17 -2.37
N LYS A 296 -1.74 22.54 -2.87
CA LYS A 296 -2.32 22.73 -4.21
C LYS A 296 -3.81 22.44 -4.10
N ILE A 297 -4.59 22.84 -5.10
CA ILE A 297 -6.03 22.56 -5.14
C ILE A 297 -6.36 21.08 -4.93
N ALA A 298 -5.52 20.16 -5.43
CA ALA A 298 -5.68 18.72 -5.25
C ALA A 298 -5.59 18.24 -3.78
N HIS A 299 -4.99 19.04 -2.89
CA HIS A 299 -4.95 18.78 -1.45
C HIS A 299 -6.24 19.19 -0.75
N ILE A 300 -6.97 20.17 -1.31
CA ILE A 300 -8.25 20.67 -0.80
C ILE A 300 -9.39 19.81 -1.35
N GLU A 301 -9.44 19.67 -2.68
CA GLU A 301 -10.45 18.89 -3.42
C GLU A 301 -9.99 17.44 -3.60
N PHE A 302 -9.77 16.75 -2.49
CA PHE A 302 -9.15 15.43 -2.50
C PHE A 302 -10.13 14.26 -2.62
N ASP A 303 -11.43 14.49 -2.81
CA ASP A 303 -12.44 13.42 -2.84
C ASP A 303 -12.15 12.34 -3.90
N ASN A 304 -11.81 12.77 -5.12
CA ASN A 304 -11.41 11.86 -6.20
C ASN A 304 -9.98 11.31 -6.03
N ARG A 305 -9.28 11.70 -4.96
CA ARG A 305 -7.88 11.37 -4.66
C ARG A 305 -7.70 10.93 -3.20
N LYS A 306 -8.75 10.39 -2.56
CA LYS A 306 -8.73 9.92 -1.15
C LYS A 306 -7.63 8.87 -0.90
N MET A 307 -7.29 8.09 -1.93
CA MET A 307 -6.27 7.05 -1.85
C MET A 307 -4.83 7.55 -2.07
N ASN A 308 -4.62 8.83 -2.40
CA ASN A 308 -3.29 9.34 -2.71
C ASN A 308 -2.52 9.69 -1.42
N VAL A 309 -1.66 8.78 -0.98
CA VAL A 309 -0.80 8.94 0.22
C VAL A 309 0.05 10.20 0.13
N ARG A 310 0.60 10.53 -1.05
CA ARG A 310 1.45 11.72 -1.22
C ARG A 310 0.70 13.02 -0.92
N LEU A 311 -0.58 13.11 -1.30
CA LEU A 311 -1.39 14.29 -0.97
C LEU A 311 -1.70 14.34 0.53
N ALA A 312 -1.97 13.20 1.16
CA ALA A 312 -2.21 13.15 2.60
C ALA A 312 -0.98 13.60 3.41
N THR A 313 0.21 13.07 3.09
CA THR A 313 1.45 13.39 3.79
C THR A 313 1.94 14.81 3.52
N GLN A 314 1.70 15.36 2.33
CA GLN A 314 2.02 16.76 2.03
C GLN A 314 1.09 17.74 2.76
N LEU A 315 -0.20 17.38 2.91
CA LEU A 315 -1.16 18.18 3.66
C LEU A 315 -0.84 18.19 5.16
N LEU A 316 -0.55 17.01 5.72
CA LEU A 316 -0.20 16.81 7.12
C LEU A 316 1.31 16.95 7.35
N SER A 317 1.96 17.93 6.70
CA SER A 317 3.41 18.11 6.82
C SER A 317 3.80 19.23 7.78
N ASN A 318 4.99 19.12 8.36
CA ASN A 318 5.52 20.14 9.27
C ASN A 318 5.58 21.54 8.62
N SER A 319 5.92 21.64 7.34
CA SER A 319 5.97 22.95 6.66
C SER A 319 4.60 23.61 6.49
N VAL A 320 3.52 22.83 6.36
CA VAL A 320 2.15 23.39 6.41
C VAL A 320 1.86 23.97 7.79
N ALA A 321 2.25 23.27 8.85
CA ALA A 321 2.05 23.73 10.22
C ALA A 321 2.86 25.00 10.52
N GLU A 322 4.12 25.05 10.09
CA GLU A 322 5.01 26.21 10.23
C GLU A 322 4.48 27.44 9.46
N ASP A 323 3.98 27.24 8.23
CA ASP A 323 3.41 28.34 7.45
C ASP A 323 2.13 28.91 8.10
N ILE A 324 1.31 28.07 8.74
CA ILE A 324 0.15 28.52 9.53
C ILE A 324 0.60 29.28 10.78
N ASP A 325 1.61 28.76 11.50
CA ASP A 325 2.17 29.42 12.68
C ASP A 325 2.78 30.78 12.32
N MET A 326 3.49 30.90 11.19
CA MET A 326 4.01 32.16 10.66
C MET A 326 2.88 33.16 10.39
N CYS A 327 1.79 32.70 9.75
CA CYS A 327 0.63 33.55 9.48
C CYS A 327 -0.02 34.08 10.77
N ARG A 328 -0.08 33.25 11.82
CA ARG A 328 -0.65 33.61 13.12
C ARG A 328 0.28 34.53 13.93
N ASN A 329 1.56 34.17 14.06
CA ASN A 329 2.47 34.79 15.02
C ASN A 329 3.24 35.98 14.43
N GLU A 330 3.72 35.86 13.20
CA GLU A 330 4.58 36.87 12.56
C GLU A 330 3.76 37.86 11.74
N LEU A 331 2.86 37.35 10.89
CA LEU A 331 1.99 38.19 10.06
C LEU A 331 0.74 38.69 10.79
N GLN A 332 0.43 38.10 11.95
CA GLN A 332 -0.69 38.48 12.83
C GLN A 332 -2.04 38.54 12.10
N LEU A 333 -2.25 37.60 11.16
CA LEU A 333 -3.43 37.56 10.32
C LEU A 333 -4.64 37.00 11.11
N PRO A 334 -5.74 37.77 11.27
CA PRO A 334 -6.85 37.39 12.14
C PRO A 334 -7.50 36.05 11.80
N GLN A 335 -7.55 35.67 10.52
CA GLN A 335 -8.14 34.42 10.05
C GLN A 335 -7.37 33.16 10.51
N PHE A 336 -6.16 33.31 11.03
CA PHE A 336 -5.36 32.22 11.62
C PHE A 336 -5.35 32.21 13.15
N SER A 337 -6.12 33.10 13.80
CA SER A 337 -6.29 33.07 15.26
C SER A 337 -6.95 31.76 15.70
N GLY A 338 -6.44 31.16 16.79
CA GLY A 338 -6.95 29.88 17.30
C GLY A 338 -6.49 28.64 16.52
N SER A 339 -5.46 28.76 15.67
CA SER A 339 -4.94 27.64 14.87
C SER A 339 -3.95 26.72 15.61
N GLU A 340 -3.64 27.01 16.87
CA GLU A 340 -2.67 26.27 17.69
C GLU A 340 -2.98 24.78 17.79
N GLY A 341 -4.26 24.43 18.00
CA GLY A 341 -4.69 23.02 18.04
C GLY A 341 -4.42 22.32 16.70
N THR A 342 -4.70 23.00 15.59
CA THR A 342 -4.51 22.45 14.24
C THR A 342 -3.04 22.29 13.88
N THR A 343 -2.18 23.27 14.19
CA THR A 343 -0.75 23.15 13.87
C THR A 343 -0.06 22.13 14.77
N ASN A 344 -0.43 22.03 16.04
CA ASN A 344 0.06 20.98 16.94
C ASN A 344 -0.33 19.58 16.44
N PHE A 345 -1.60 19.39 16.08
CA PHE A 345 -2.09 18.14 15.48
C PHE A 345 -1.26 17.74 14.25
N ILE A 346 -1.06 18.66 13.30
CA ILE A 346 -0.30 18.39 12.08
C ILE A 346 1.15 17.99 12.39
N LYS A 347 1.81 18.69 13.33
CA LYS A 347 3.19 18.40 13.73
C LYS A 347 3.34 17.02 14.34
N ILE A 348 2.44 16.66 15.27
CA ILE A 348 2.43 15.34 15.92
C ILE A 348 2.24 14.25 14.85
N ILE A 349 1.19 14.35 14.02
CA ILE A 349 0.93 13.33 12.99
C ILE A 349 2.06 13.23 11.96
N ASN A 350 2.66 14.35 11.55
CA ASN A 350 3.84 14.34 10.69
C ASN A 350 4.99 13.55 11.33
N ALA A 351 5.33 13.88 12.58
CA ALA A 351 6.41 13.22 13.31
C ALA A 351 6.14 11.73 13.52
N SER A 352 4.91 11.34 13.86
CA SER A 352 4.51 9.94 13.99
C SER A 352 4.66 9.17 12.68
N PHE A 353 4.24 9.75 11.56
CA PHE A 353 4.41 9.13 10.25
C PHE A 353 5.89 9.04 9.85
N ASP A 354 6.70 10.02 10.21
CA ASP A 354 8.14 10.04 9.95
C ASP A 354 8.88 8.93 10.71
N VAL A 355 8.54 8.69 12.00
CA VAL A 355 9.08 7.55 12.79
C VAL A 355 8.76 6.22 12.11
N LEU A 356 7.49 6.03 11.72
CA LEU A 356 6.99 4.79 11.11
C LEU A 356 7.46 4.58 9.65
N ASN A 357 8.12 5.57 9.05
CA ASN A 357 8.62 5.51 7.68
C ASN A 357 10.10 5.92 7.59
N SER A 358 10.85 5.73 8.68
CA SER A 358 12.31 5.87 8.71
C SER A 358 12.98 4.83 7.81
N ARG A 359 14.02 5.24 7.07
CA ARG A 359 14.64 4.39 6.03
C ARG A 359 16.16 4.51 5.88
N ASN A 360 16.75 5.62 6.29
CA ASN A 360 18.16 5.91 6.00
C ASN A 360 18.78 6.74 7.13
N ALA A 361 20.00 6.35 7.55
CA ALA A 361 20.82 7.03 8.53
C ALA A 361 21.20 8.48 8.14
N SER A 362 21.04 8.87 6.86
CA SER A 362 21.28 10.24 6.41
C SER A 362 20.11 11.20 6.68
N GLN A 363 18.97 10.70 7.13
CA GLN A 363 17.81 11.52 7.45
C GLN A 363 17.99 12.15 8.85
N ILE A 364 17.35 13.29 9.09
CA ILE A 364 17.47 14.04 10.34
C ILE A 364 16.14 13.96 11.11
N GLY A 365 16.21 14.05 12.44
CA GLY A 365 15.04 14.03 13.32
C GLY A 365 14.31 12.69 13.27
N TYR A 366 12.98 12.72 13.33
CA TYR A 366 12.14 11.50 13.37
C TYR A 366 12.19 10.64 12.10
N LYS A 367 12.76 11.14 10.99
CA LYS A 367 13.00 10.35 9.77
C LYS A 367 14.29 9.52 9.83
N ASN A 368 15.17 9.81 10.78
CA ASN A 368 16.43 9.11 10.94
C ASN A 368 16.19 7.64 11.31
N LEU A 369 17.18 6.79 11.04
CA LEU A 369 17.18 5.40 11.47
C LEU A 369 17.08 5.32 13.00
N ILE A 370 16.26 4.39 13.50
CA ILE A 370 16.19 4.06 14.92
C ILE A 370 17.48 3.37 15.34
N ASN A 371 18.11 3.84 16.42
CA ASN A 371 19.35 3.32 16.96
C ASN A 371 19.40 3.50 18.49
N GLU A 372 20.44 2.98 19.14
CA GLU A 372 20.59 3.04 20.61
C GLU A 372 20.64 4.47 21.16
N GLU A 373 21.07 5.45 20.37
CA GLU A 373 21.17 6.86 20.80
C GLU A 373 19.81 7.57 20.81
N ASN A 374 18.91 7.22 19.89
CA ASN A 374 17.63 7.90 19.71
C ASN A 374 16.41 7.11 20.18
N ILE A 375 16.55 5.80 20.46
CA ILE A 375 15.41 4.92 20.81
C ILE A 375 14.60 5.45 21.99
N THR A 376 15.25 5.87 23.08
CA THR A 376 14.56 6.38 24.28
C THR A 376 13.74 7.64 23.97
N SER A 377 14.28 8.52 23.11
CA SER A 377 13.56 9.74 22.68
C SER A 377 12.35 9.39 21.83
N ILE A 378 12.50 8.42 20.91
CA ILE A 378 11.42 7.93 20.06
C ILE A 378 10.34 7.25 20.90
N GLU A 379 10.70 6.42 21.87
CA GLU A 379 9.75 5.79 22.79
C GLU A 379 8.94 6.80 23.60
N ASN A 380 9.61 7.83 24.14
CA ASN A 380 8.92 8.91 24.85
C ASN A 380 7.97 9.67 23.92
N PHE A 381 8.42 10.01 22.71
CA PHE A 381 7.56 10.63 21.70
C PHE A 381 6.36 9.75 21.32
N CYS A 382 6.53 8.43 21.21
CA CYS A 382 5.44 7.50 20.95
C CYS A 382 4.42 7.50 22.10
N LYS A 383 4.88 7.49 23.36
CA LYS A 383 3.99 7.57 24.55
C LYS A 383 3.20 8.89 24.58
N GLU A 384 3.87 10.00 24.30
CA GLU A 384 3.22 11.32 24.18
C GLU A 384 2.19 11.35 23.04
N THR A 385 2.54 10.79 21.89
CA THR A 385 1.65 10.69 20.72
C THR A 385 0.41 9.85 21.04
N ILE A 386 0.57 8.69 21.67
CA ILE A 386 -0.53 7.80 22.06
C ILE A 386 -1.47 8.56 23.02
N SER A 387 -0.92 9.19 24.05
CA SER A 387 -1.69 10.01 24.99
C SER A 387 -2.43 11.14 24.28
N TYR A 388 -1.78 11.85 23.35
CA TYR A 388 -2.39 12.92 22.58
C TYR A 388 -3.57 12.42 21.74
N ILE A 389 -3.37 11.33 20.97
CA ILE A 389 -4.40 10.75 20.09
C ILE A 389 -5.60 10.24 20.90
N ASN A 390 -5.36 9.58 22.04
CA ASN A 390 -6.42 9.06 22.91
C ASN A 390 -7.28 10.18 23.53
N ASN A 391 -6.75 11.40 23.65
CA ASN A 391 -7.47 12.57 24.14
C ASN A 391 -8.16 13.38 23.03
N LEU A 392 -8.04 12.99 21.76
CA LEU A 392 -8.76 13.65 20.66
C LEU A 392 -10.26 13.34 20.75
N GLN A 393 -11.07 14.37 20.58
CA GLN A 393 -12.53 14.25 20.56
C GLN A 393 -13.08 14.77 19.23
N LEU A 394 -14.05 14.05 18.67
CA LEU A 394 -14.84 14.56 17.56
C LEU A 394 -15.88 15.54 18.11
N LEU A 395 -15.94 16.74 17.53
CA LEU A 395 -17.08 17.62 17.73
C LEU A 395 -18.29 17.00 17.04
N SER A 396 -19.17 16.34 17.82
CA SER A 396 -20.44 15.86 17.30
C SER A 396 -21.24 17.08 16.81
N ASN A 397 -21.65 17.09 15.55
CA ASN A 397 -22.76 17.93 15.14
C ASN A 397 -23.99 17.43 15.93
N SER A 398 -24.34 18.09 17.02
CA SER A 398 -25.61 17.88 17.68
C SER A 398 -26.71 18.16 16.67
N ILE A 399 -27.31 17.09 16.15
CA ILE A 399 -28.66 17.17 15.59
C ILE A 399 -29.56 17.43 16.79
N THR A 400 -29.75 18.71 17.14
CA THR A 400 -30.90 19.11 17.94
C THR A 400 -32.12 18.89 17.07
N SER A 401 -32.88 17.84 17.42
CA SER A 401 -34.26 17.73 17.02
C SER A 401 -35.02 18.90 17.65
N ASP A 402 -35.40 19.83 16.80
CA ASP A 402 -36.57 20.72 16.84
C ASP A 402 -36.19 22.15 16.46
N ASP A 403 -36.03 22.36 15.15
CA ASP A 403 -36.53 23.56 14.46
C ASP A 403 -36.43 23.29 12.95
N SER A 404 -37.57 23.39 12.28
CA SER A 404 -37.72 23.21 10.84
C SER A 404 -37.00 24.32 10.07
N ILE A 405 -35.71 24.14 9.81
CA ILE A 405 -35.00 24.82 8.72
C ILE A 405 -34.20 23.76 7.98
N SER A 406 -34.67 23.44 6.77
CA SER A 406 -33.93 22.62 5.81
C SER A 406 -32.59 23.31 5.51
N ILE A 407 -31.49 22.78 6.03
CA ILE A 407 -30.15 23.16 5.59
C ILE A 407 -29.87 22.40 4.28
N PRO A 408 -29.74 23.09 3.12
CA PRO A 408 -29.42 22.45 1.86
C PRO A 408 -27.95 22.02 1.90
N TRP A 409 -27.74 20.72 1.77
CA TRP A 409 -26.47 20.17 1.30
C TRP A 409 -26.20 20.72 -0.12
N ALA A 410 -25.12 21.48 -0.26
CA ALA A 410 -24.29 21.63 -1.48
C ALA A 410 -23.54 22.96 -1.38
N TYR A 411 -22.24 22.90 -1.08
CA TYR A 411 -21.35 23.92 -1.63
C TYR A 411 -21.36 23.73 -3.15
N SER A 412 -22.21 24.51 -3.82
CA SER A 412 -22.01 24.83 -5.23
C SER A 412 -20.76 25.69 -5.30
N ILE A 413 -19.68 25.13 -5.85
CA ILE A 413 -18.55 25.92 -6.34
C ILE A 413 -19.15 26.99 -7.28
N PRO A 414 -18.86 28.29 -7.10
CA PRO A 414 -19.29 29.28 -8.07
C PRO A 414 -18.72 28.87 -9.43
N LYS A 415 -19.61 28.59 -10.40
CA LYS A 415 -19.21 28.36 -11.79
C LYS A 415 -18.36 29.56 -12.21
N VAL A 416 -17.08 29.33 -12.45
CA VAL A 416 -16.23 30.26 -13.18
C VAL A 416 -16.93 30.53 -14.51
N PRO A 417 -17.10 31.79 -14.95
CA PRO A 417 -17.67 32.10 -16.25
C PRO A 417 -16.92 31.31 -17.31
N THR A 418 -17.64 30.45 -18.01
CA THR A 418 -17.11 29.77 -19.19
C THR A 418 -16.83 30.87 -20.20
N LEU A 419 -15.56 31.18 -20.45
CA LEU A 419 -15.18 31.95 -21.62
C LEU A 419 -15.59 31.11 -22.84
N THR A 420 -16.75 31.41 -23.39
CA THR A 420 -17.11 30.97 -24.74
C THR A 420 -16.08 31.57 -25.69
N PRO A 421 -15.37 30.76 -26.49
CA PRO A 421 -14.59 31.32 -27.59
C PRO A 421 -15.57 32.03 -28.51
N VAL A 422 -15.37 33.33 -28.69
CA VAL A 422 -16.02 34.09 -29.76
C VAL A 422 -15.45 33.52 -31.06
N ILE A 423 -16.19 32.59 -31.65
CA ILE A 423 -16.00 32.22 -33.05
C ILE A 423 -16.61 33.37 -33.83
N GLU A 424 -15.76 34.31 -34.25
CA GLU A 424 -16.14 35.29 -35.28
C GLU A 424 -16.42 34.50 -36.56
N GLU A 425 -17.70 34.36 -36.90
CA GLU A 425 -18.13 33.98 -38.24
C GLU A 425 -17.70 35.08 -39.20
N ASN A 426 -16.51 34.93 -39.79
CA ASN A 426 -16.13 35.69 -40.96
C ASN A 426 -16.97 35.20 -42.15
N THR A 427 -18.10 35.87 -42.35
CA THR A 427 -18.90 35.89 -43.57
C THR A 427 -18.00 36.01 -44.80
N THR A 428 -17.87 34.90 -45.54
CA THR A 428 -17.22 34.90 -46.85
C THR A 428 -18.18 35.58 -47.84
N GLN A 429 -17.96 36.87 -48.09
CA GLN A 429 -18.59 37.55 -49.21
C GLN A 429 -18.07 36.94 -50.51
N LYS A 430 -19.00 36.34 -51.26
CA LYS A 430 -18.86 36.14 -52.71
C LYS A 430 -18.62 37.50 -53.36
N ALA A 431 -17.45 37.67 -53.98
CA ALA A 431 -17.27 38.61 -55.08
C ALA A 431 -16.87 37.79 -56.31
N THR A 432 -17.79 37.73 -57.27
CA THR A 432 -17.58 37.28 -58.64
C THR A 432 -17.26 38.51 -59.49
N LEU A 433 -16.58 38.29 -60.62
CA LEU A 433 -16.26 39.22 -61.71
C LEU A 433 -14.94 39.98 -61.47
N SER A 434 -13.94 39.96 -62.35
CA SER A 434 -13.85 39.66 -63.78
C SER A 434 -12.43 39.24 -64.14
#